data_AF-A0A695LFM3-F1
#
_entry.id   AF-A0A695LFM3-F1
#
_cell.length_a   1.000
_cell.length_b   1.000
_cell.length_c   1.000
_cell.angle_alpha   90.00
_cell.angle_beta   90.00
_cell.angle_gamma   90.00
#
_symmetry.space_group_name_H-M   'P 1'
#
loop_
_entity.id
_entity.type
_entity.pdbx_description
1 polymer ?
#
loop_
_entity_poly.entity_id
_entity_poly.type
_entity_poly.pdbx_seq_one_letter_code
_entity_poly.pdbx_strand_id
1 'polypeptide(L)'
;MFFKHILSLKVLIALLLFFGMISLFIGVISINVKDILNLNSTQLEIITLTRIPRLIAILLTGMSLSICGLIMQQLTQNKFVSPTTAGTMDCAKFGILISLIFFAGASFFTQTIIASVFAL
;
A
#
# COMPACT_ATOMS: atom_id res chain seq x y z
N MET A 1 2.92 31.50 2.08
CA MET A 1 4.16 31.26 2.85
C MET A 1 3.96 30.15 3.91
N PHE A 2 2.91 30.20 4.73
CA PHE A 2 2.58 29.16 5.73
C PHE A 2 2.47 27.72 5.18
N PHE A 3 1.85 27.54 4.00
CA PHE A 3 1.67 26.21 3.40
C PHE A 3 2.99 25.52 3.05
N LYS A 4 4.04 26.29 2.72
CA LYS A 4 5.38 25.76 2.41
C LYS A 4 6.08 25.20 3.65
N HIS A 5 5.72 25.71 4.84
CA HIS A 5 6.27 25.26 6.12
C HIS A 5 5.54 24.01 6.65
N ILE A 6 4.21 23.91 6.42
CA ILE A 6 3.42 22.70 6.74
C ILE A 6 3.86 21.52 5.85
N LEU A 7 4.18 21.79 4.59
CA LEU A 7 4.57 20.79 3.59
C LEU A 7 6.09 20.57 3.50
N SER A 8 6.82 20.87 4.58
CA SER A 8 8.24 20.59 4.64
C SER A 8 8.48 19.08 4.65
N LEU A 9 9.44 18.60 3.86
CA LEU A 9 9.79 17.17 3.75
C LEU A 9 9.97 16.51 5.13
N LYS A 10 10.61 17.24 6.06
CA LYS A 10 10.83 16.78 7.45
C LYS A 10 9.52 16.50 8.18
N VAL A 11 8.52 17.38 7.99
CA VAL A 11 7.19 17.24 8.60
C VAL A 11 6.46 16.03 8.01
N LEU A 12 6.51 15.84 6.68
CA LEU A 12 5.87 14.70 6.04
C LEU A 12 6.48 13.36 6.49
N ILE A 13 7.81 13.28 6.60
CA ILE A 13 8.49 12.08 7.09
C ILE A 13 8.12 11.81 8.56
N ALA A 14 8.11 12.85 9.40
CA ALA A 14 7.70 12.71 10.80
C ALA A 14 6.25 12.22 10.92
N LEU A 15 5.35 12.77 10.10
CA LEU A 15 3.95 12.38 10.05
C LEU A 15 3.78 10.92 9.57
N LEU A 16 4.55 10.51 8.54
CA LEU A 16 4.53 9.14 8.02
C LEU A 16 5.01 8.13 9.06
N LEU A 17 6.09 8.44 9.80
CA LEU A 17 6.57 7.59 10.89
C LEU A 17 5.53 7.51 12.02
N PHE A 18 4.94 8.65 12.39
CA PHE A 18 3.92 8.71 13.44
C PHE A 18 2.68 7.87 13.09
N PHE A 19 2.10 8.06 11.90
CA PHE A 19 0.95 7.25 11.44
C PHE A 19 1.32 5.79 11.19
N GLY A 20 2.55 5.51 10.72
CA GLY A 20 3.06 4.16 10.58
C GLY A 20 3.10 3.41 11.91
N MET A 21 3.58 4.06 12.97
CA MET A 21 3.55 3.50 14.33
C MET A 21 2.12 3.27 14.80
N ILE A 22 1.22 4.23 14.64
CA ILE A 22 -0.21 4.08 15.02
C ILE A 22 -0.86 2.89 14.30
N SER A 23 -0.56 2.69 13.02
CA SER A 23 -1.09 1.59 12.21
C SER A 23 -0.69 0.20 12.73
N LEU A 24 0.46 0.07 13.41
CA LEU A 24 0.83 -1.18 14.09
C LEU A 24 -0.08 -1.50 15.28
N PHE A 25 -0.70 -0.50 15.90
CA PHE A 25 -1.58 -0.69 17.05
C PHE A 25 -3.05 -0.89 16.65
N ILE A 26 -3.47 -0.32 15.52
CA ILE A 26 -4.81 -0.54 14.94
C ILE A 26 -4.94 -1.96 14.38
N GLY A 27 -5.84 -2.75 14.96
CA GLY A 27 -6.20 -4.08 14.50
C GLY A 27 -7.34 -4.70 15.31
N VAL A 28 -7.80 -5.88 14.90
CA VAL A 28 -8.89 -6.62 15.56
C VAL A 28 -8.57 -6.94 17.03
N ILE A 29 -7.28 -7.16 17.32
CA ILE A 29 -6.81 -7.41 18.68
C ILE A 29 -6.21 -6.13 19.24
N SER A 30 -6.76 -5.68 20.35
CA SER A 30 -6.27 -4.55 21.14
C SER A 30 -4.93 -4.91 21.76
N ILE A 31 -3.87 -4.24 21.32
CA ILE A 31 -2.54 -4.33 21.91
C ILE A 31 -2.31 -3.00 22.62
N ASN A 32 -2.32 -3.01 23.95
CA ASN A 32 -2.03 -1.81 24.73
C ASN A 32 -0.51 -1.55 24.75
N VAL A 33 -0.10 -0.28 24.75
CA VAL A 33 1.33 0.12 24.73
C VAL A 33 2.08 -0.43 25.95
N LYS A 34 1.35 -0.66 27.05
CA LYS A 34 1.90 -1.23 28.30
C LYS A 34 2.17 -2.73 28.23
N ASP A 35 1.51 -3.45 27.32
CA ASP A 35 1.63 -4.91 27.18
C ASP A 35 2.73 -5.31 26.19
N ILE A 36 3.40 -4.34 25.54
CA ILE A 36 4.53 -4.58 24.62
C ILE A 36 5.67 -5.37 25.28
N LEU A 37 5.86 -5.20 26.60
CA LEU A 37 6.95 -5.90 27.32
C LEU A 37 6.55 -7.31 27.79
N ASN A 38 5.24 -7.62 27.85
CA ASN A 38 4.68 -8.92 28.25
C ASN A 38 3.72 -9.43 27.16
N LEU A 39 4.18 -9.43 25.92
CA LEU A 39 3.36 -9.88 24.78
C LEU A 39 3.10 -11.39 24.89
N ASN A 40 1.84 -11.76 24.71
CA ASN A 40 1.46 -13.15 24.58
C ASN A 40 1.97 -13.70 23.23
N SER A 41 2.23 -15.01 23.11
CA SER A 41 2.79 -15.62 21.88
C SER A 41 1.96 -15.30 20.63
N THR A 42 0.63 -15.27 20.78
CA THR A 42 -0.32 -14.91 19.71
C THR A 42 -0.23 -13.45 19.27
N GLN A 43 0.04 -12.52 20.20
CA GLN A 43 0.17 -11.10 19.86
C GLN A 43 1.46 -10.82 19.10
N LEU A 44 2.55 -11.52 19.48
CA LEU A 44 3.83 -11.46 18.78
C LEU A 44 3.68 -11.92 17.32
N GLU A 45 3.09 -13.09 17.11
CA GLU A 45 2.84 -13.65 15.76
C GLU A 45 2.04 -12.69 14.88
N ILE A 46 1.04 -12.01 15.43
CA ILE A 46 0.20 -11.12 14.64
C ILE A 46 0.96 -9.87 14.22
N ILE A 47 1.78 -9.30 15.10
CA ILE A 47 2.63 -8.16 14.75
C ILE A 47 3.61 -8.56 13.65
N THR A 48 4.29 -9.71 13.79
CA THR A 48 5.35 -10.13 12.88
C THR A 48 4.83 -10.67 11.54
N LEU A 49 3.75 -11.45 11.55
CA LEU A 49 3.24 -12.13 10.35
C LEU A 49 2.22 -11.30 9.56
N THR A 50 1.54 -10.34 10.19
CA THR A 50 0.46 -9.60 9.50
C THR A 50 0.68 -8.09 9.50
N ARG A 51 0.92 -7.46 10.66
CA ARG A 51 0.90 -5.99 10.75
C ARG A 51 2.15 -5.36 10.12
N ILE A 52 3.33 -5.91 10.40
CA ILE A 52 4.59 -5.45 9.79
C ILE A 52 4.57 -5.67 8.26
N PRO A 53 4.25 -6.88 7.74
CA PRO A 53 4.15 -7.09 6.29
C PRO A 53 3.13 -6.17 5.61
N ARG A 54 1.95 -5.96 6.25
CA ARG A 54 0.92 -5.03 5.74
C ARG A 54 1.45 -3.60 5.65
N LEU A 55 2.17 -3.12 6.67
CA LEU A 55 2.73 -1.76 6.64
C LEU A 55 3.74 -1.58 5.52
N ILE A 56 4.64 -2.56 5.35
CA ILE A 56 5.62 -2.54 4.26
C ILE A 56 4.90 -2.51 2.91
N ALA A 57 3.88 -3.35 2.72
CA ALA A 57 3.09 -3.39 1.48
C ALA A 57 2.40 -2.06 1.17
N ILE A 58 1.76 -1.42 2.16
CA ILE A 58 1.07 -0.14 1.97
C ILE A 58 2.07 0.99 1.65
N LEU A 59 3.22 1.04 2.34
CA LEU A 59 4.26 2.03 2.08
C LEU A 59 4.82 1.89 0.66
N LEU A 60 5.17 0.68 0.26
CA LEU A 60 5.66 0.39 -1.09
C LEU A 60 4.61 0.78 -2.15
N THR A 61 3.36 0.37 -1.96
CA THR A 61 2.26 0.68 -2.89
C THR A 61 2.04 2.19 -3.00
N GLY A 62 2.03 2.92 -1.88
CA GLY A 62 1.84 4.38 -1.87
C GLY A 62 2.98 5.14 -2.56
N MET A 63 4.24 4.69 -2.38
CA MET A 63 5.39 5.24 -3.09
C MET A 63 5.30 4.97 -4.60
N SER A 64 5.01 3.73 -5.00
CA SER A 64 4.86 3.35 -6.41
C SER A 64 3.74 4.14 -7.10
N LEU A 65 2.59 4.29 -6.46
CA LEU A 65 1.45 5.02 -7.04
C LEU A 65 1.75 6.52 -7.19
N SER A 66 2.48 7.10 -6.23
CA SER A 66 2.92 8.50 -6.28
C SER A 66 3.89 8.75 -7.44
N ILE A 67 4.88 7.86 -7.63
CA ILE A 67 5.84 7.92 -8.73
C ILE A 67 5.12 7.73 -10.08
N CYS A 68 4.24 6.73 -10.18
CA CYS A 68 3.49 6.45 -11.40
C CYS A 68 2.58 7.63 -11.79
N GLY A 69 1.91 8.25 -10.81
CA GLY A 69 1.13 9.47 -11.01
C GLY A 69 1.96 10.64 -11.55
N LEU A 70 3.14 10.90 -10.97
CA LEU A 70 4.04 11.94 -11.46
C LEU A 70 4.54 11.67 -12.89
N ILE A 71 4.96 10.44 -13.18
CA ILE A 71 5.40 10.03 -14.53
C ILE A 71 4.26 10.26 -15.52
N MET A 72 3.05 9.85 -15.17
CA MET A 72 1.90 9.98 -16.05
C MET A 72 1.52 11.45 -16.31
N GLN A 73 1.57 12.30 -15.28
CA GLN A 73 1.35 13.74 -15.42
C GLN A 73 2.40 14.39 -16.33
N GLN A 74 3.67 13.95 -16.26
CA GLN A 74 4.75 14.45 -17.12
C GLN A 74 4.61 13.98 -18.57
N LEU A 75 4.26 12.71 -18.81
CA LEU A 75 4.08 12.17 -20.16
C LEU A 75 2.87 12.78 -20.87
N THR A 76 1.75 12.90 -20.16
CA THR A 76 0.50 13.45 -20.72
C THR A 76 0.45 14.97 -20.70
N GLN A 77 1.40 15.62 -20.01
CA GLN A 77 1.39 17.06 -19.73
C GLN A 77 0.06 17.52 -19.10
N ASN A 78 -0.60 16.64 -18.33
CA ASN A 78 -1.91 16.88 -17.75
C ASN A 78 -1.93 16.51 -16.26
N LYS A 79 -2.02 17.54 -15.41
CA LYS A 79 -2.04 17.42 -13.95
C LYS A 79 -3.28 16.71 -13.37
N PHE A 80 -4.31 16.48 -14.18
CA PHE A 80 -5.54 15.78 -13.77
C PHE A 80 -5.52 14.29 -14.11
N VAL A 81 -4.47 13.81 -14.78
CA VAL A 81 -4.33 12.39 -15.11
C VAL A 81 -3.67 11.65 -13.95
N SER A 82 -4.17 10.45 -13.68
CA SER A 82 -3.57 9.47 -12.79
C SER A 82 -3.76 8.05 -13.34
N PRO A 83 -3.03 7.05 -12.81
CA PRO A 83 -3.21 5.65 -13.21
C PRO A 83 -4.64 5.13 -12.98
N THR A 84 -5.39 5.75 -12.05
CA THR A 84 -6.79 5.40 -11.80
C THR A 84 -7.73 6.00 -12.86
N THR A 85 -7.43 7.16 -13.44
CA THR A 85 -8.26 7.78 -14.50
C THR A 85 -7.95 7.21 -15.88
N ALA A 86 -6.77 6.62 -16.07
CA ALA A 86 -6.34 6.05 -17.33
C ALA A 86 -6.88 4.63 -17.61
N GLY A 87 -7.64 4.05 -16.68
CA GLY A 87 -8.20 2.70 -16.82
C GLY A 87 -7.25 1.56 -16.43
N THR A 88 -5.96 1.83 -16.21
CA THR A 88 -4.93 0.82 -15.82
C THR A 88 -5.36 0.00 -14.60
N MET A 89 -5.94 0.65 -13.59
CA MET A 89 -6.42 -0.02 -12.38
C MET A 89 -7.60 -0.96 -12.64
N ASP A 90 -8.47 -0.62 -13.59
CA ASP A 90 -9.63 -1.44 -13.91
C ASP A 90 -9.24 -2.63 -14.80
N CYS A 91 -8.29 -2.44 -15.71
CA CYS A 91 -7.67 -3.55 -16.46
C CYS A 91 -6.95 -4.54 -15.53
N ALA A 92 -6.20 -4.05 -14.53
CA ALA A 92 -5.56 -4.89 -13.53
C ALA A 92 -6.59 -5.74 -12.74
N LYS A 93 -7.70 -5.12 -12.29
CA LYS A 93 -8.79 -5.82 -11.60
C LYS A 93 -9.43 -6.88 -12.50
N PHE A 94 -9.62 -6.58 -13.77
CA PHE A 94 -10.14 -7.54 -14.74
C PHE A 94 -9.19 -8.73 -14.90
N GLY A 95 -7.89 -8.49 -14.98
CA GLY A 95 -6.88 -9.56 -14.99
C GLY A 95 -6.90 -10.42 -13.72
N ILE A 96 -7.10 -9.82 -12.54
CA ILE A 96 -7.29 -10.56 -11.28
C ILE A 96 -8.54 -11.45 -11.37
N LEU A 97 -9.67 -10.92 -11.86
CA LEU A 97 -10.90 -11.70 -12.01
C LEU A 97 -10.72 -12.89 -12.97
N ILE A 98 -10.08 -12.67 -14.12
CA ILE A 98 -9.75 -13.75 -15.06
C ILE A 98 -8.85 -14.79 -14.38
N SER A 99 -7.83 -14.34 -13.66
CA SER A 99 -6.94 -15.24 -12.94
C SER A 99 -7.68 -16.06 -11.88
N LEU A 100 -8.63 -15.48 -11.16
CA LEU A 100 -9.39 -16.19 -10.13
C LEU A 100 -10.39 -17.18 -10.73
N ILE A 101 -10.97 -16.89 -11.91
CA ILE A 101 -11.95 -17.77 -12.56
C ILE A 101 -11.24 -18.94 -13.27
N PHE A 102 -10.19 -18.67 -14.04
CA PHE A 102 -9.55 -19.68 -14.90
C PHE A 102 -8.32 -20.32 -14.25
N PHE A 103 -7.68 -19.65 -13.29
CA PHE A 103 -6.43 -20.08 -12.64
C PHE A 103 -6.56 -20.06 -11.10
N ALA A 104 -7.73 -20.48 -10.59
CA ALA A 104 -8.07 -20.44 -9.16
C ALA A 104 -7.05 -21.16 -8.25
N GLY A 105 -6.44 -22.25 -8.72
CA GLY A 105 -5.44 -23.03 -7.98
C GLY A 105 -3.99 -22.60 -8.22
N ALA A 106 -3.76 -21.58 -9.03
CA ALA A 106 -2.41 -21.12 -9.36
C ALA A 106 -1.80 -20.32 -8.20
N SER A 107 -0.47 -20.30 -8.10
CA SER A 107 0.22 -19.62 -7.01
C SER A 107 -0.04 -18.10 -7.04
N PHE A 108 0.08 -17.45 -5.88
CA PHE A 108 -0.08 -15.99 -5.77
C PHE A 108 0.76 -15.21 -6.80
N PHE A 109 1.98 -15.67 -7.08
CA PHE A 109 2.86 -15.07 -8.09
C PHE A 109 2.31 -15.17 -9.50
N THR A 110 1.75 -16.33 -9.88
CA THR A 110 1.15 -16.47 -11.21
C THR A 110 -0.08 -15.57 -11.38
N GLN A 111 -0.91 -15.46 -10.34
CA GLN A 111 -2.10 -14.61 -10.39
C GLN A 111 -1.74 -13.12 -10.50
N THR A 112 -0.67 -12.68 -9.82
CA THR A 112 -0.16 -11.31 -9.93
C THR A 112 0.47 -11.03 -11.29
N ILE A 113 1.20 -11.98 -11.89
CA ILE A 113 1.73 -11.84 -13.25
C ILE A 113 0.59 -11.66 -14.26
N ILE A 114 -0.45 -12.50 -14.19
CA ILE A 114 -1.61 -12.38 -15.09
C ILE A 114 -2.25 -11.00 -14.93
N ALA A 115 -2.49 -10.54 -13.70
CA ALA A 115 -3.03 -9.22 -13.43
C ALA A 115 -2.16 -8.08 -14.01
N SER A 116 -0.84 -8.17 -13.89
CA SER A 116 0.09 -7.19 -14.44
C SER A 116 0.11 -7.15 -15.96
N VAL A 117 -0.01 -8.30 -16.63
CA VAL A 117 -0.08 -8.38 -18.09
C VAL A 117 -1.34 -7.68 -18.62
N PHE A 118 -2.47 -7.85 -17.93
CA PHE A 118 -3.71 -7.14 -18.29
C PHE A 118 -3.66 -5.63 -18.06
N ALA A 119 -2.84 -5.18 -17.10
CA ALA A 119 -2.70 -3.77 -16.78
C ALA A 119 -1.79 -2.99 -17.76
N LEU A 120 -0.93 -3.69 -18.50
CA LEU A 120 -0.01 -3.13 -19.48
C LEU A 120 -0.74 -2.68 -20.75
#